data_AF-A0A2T4AWY6-F1
#
_entry.id   AF-A0A2T4AWY6-F1
#
_cell.length_a   1.000
_cell.length_b   1.000
_cell.length_c   1.000
_cell.angle_alpha   90.00
_cell.angle_beta   90.00
_cell.angle_gamma   90.00
#
_symmetry.space_group_name_H-M   'P 1'
#
loop_
_entity.id
_entity.type
_entity.pdbx_description
1 polymer ?
#
loop_
_entity_poly.entity_id
_entity_poly.type
_entity_poly.pdbx_seq_one_letter_code
_entity_poly.pdbx_strand_id
1 'polypeptide(L)'
;FPTRVSLARLLMETEMEEQALGVLERLVTDDDSSVEVWYLGGWCLYVAGEKLREAKPQQNGEGEAAEKEWKATWGYARKWLSQSLKLYEMQEYEDERLGEHARELLESINGVLGEPPEGEDDDEWSGISDDDDEDVEDEDDEEHEHGEHCDHDHEMHD
;
A
#
# COMPACT_ATOMS: atom_id res chain seq x y z
N PHE A 1 -6.13 10.90 -11.90
CA PHE A 1 -6.12 9.77 -10.94
C PHE A 1 -6.74 8.44 -11.40
N PRO A 2 -7.74 8.36 -12.31
CA PRO A 2 -8.49 7.11 -12.54
C PRO A 2 -7.64 5.86 -12.82
N THR A 3 -6.58 5.99 -13.61
CA THR A 3 -5.68 4.86 -13.92
C THR A 3 -4.92 4.34 -12.70
N ARG A 4 -4.47 5.21 -11.80
CA ARG A 4 -3.76 4.84 -10.57
C ARG A 4 -4.70 4.22 -9.54
N VAL A 5 -5.93 4.73 -9.41
CA VAL A 5 -6.98 4.12 -8.58
C VAL A 5 -7.32 2.72 -9.09
N SER A 6 -7.45 2.57 -10.42
CA SER A 6 -7.71 1.25 -11.03
C SER A 6 -6.55 0.28 -10.79
N LEU A 7 -5.29 0.75 -10.88
CA LEU A 7 -4.12 -0.05 -10.53
C LEU A 7 -4.13 -0.49 -9.07
N ALA A 8 -4.41 0.42 -8.12
CA ALA A 8 -4.48 0.07 -6.70
C ALA A 8 -5.53 -1.01 -6.42
N ARG A 9 -6.71 -0.91 -7.03
CA ARG A 9 -7.76 -1.95 -6.92
C ARG A 9 -7.29 -3.30 -7.47
N LEU A 10 -6.64 -3.31 -8.63
CA LEU A 10 -6.08 -4.55 -9.21
C LEU A 10 -5.03 -5.17 -8.29
N LEU A 11 -4.14 -4.36 -7.71
CA LEU A 11 -3.13 -4.83 -6.75
C LEU A 11 -3.78 -5.46 -5.51
N MET A 12 -4.81 -4.82 -4.95
CA MET A 12 -5.59 -5.38 -3.83
C MET A 12 -6.28 -6.70 -4.22
N GLU A 13 -6.89 -6.78 -5.41
CA GLU A 13 -7.52 -8.00 -5.93
C GLU A 13 -6.52 -9.16 -6.11
N THR A 14 -5.26 -8.85 -6.39
CA THR A 14 -4.17 -9.83 -6.52
C THR A 14 -3.36 -10.02 -5.24
N GLU A 15 -3.87 -9.59 -4.09
CA GLU A 15 -3.23 -9.77 -2.78
C GLU A 15 -1.85 -9.09 -2.65
N MET A 16 -1.68 -7.95 -3.34
CA MET A 16 -0.46 -7.12 -3.33
C MET A 16 -0.71 -5.84 -2.51
N GLU A 17 -1.03 -5.98 -1.22
CA GLU A 17 -1.44 -4.85 -0.37
C GLU A 17 -0.34 -3.80 -0.18
N GLU A 18 0.94 -4.19 -0.11
CA GLU A 18 2.05 -3.26 0.09
C GLU A 18 2.21 -2.31 -1.11
N GLN A 19 2.20 -2.87 -2.33
CA GLN A 19 2.26 -2.09 -3.56
C GLN A 19 1.00 -1.25 -3.76
N ALA A 20 -0.18 -1.80 -3.41
CA ALA A 20 -1.42 -1.05 -3.45
C ALA A 20 -1.37 0.17 -2.51
N LEU A 21 -0.89 -0.02 -1.29
CA LEU A 21 -0.76 1.04 -0.29
C LEU A 21 0.20 2.14 -0.76
N GLY A 22 1.37 1.78 -1.30
CA GLY A 22 2.32 2.78 -1.84
C GLY A 22 1.72 3.62 -2.98
N VAL A 23 0.88 3.03 -3.84
CA VAL A 23 0.14 3.78 -4.86
C VAL A 23 -0.90 4.72 -4.21
N LEU A 24 -1.62 4.25 -3.19
CA LEU A 24 -2.65 5.02 -2.49
C LEU A 24 -2.07 6.17 -1.67
N GLU A 25 -0.92 6.00 -1.03
CA GLU A 25 -0.20 7.05 -0.30
C GLU A 25 0.23 8.17 -1.26
N ARG A 26 0.81 7.82 -2.40
CA ARG A 26 1.17 8.82 -3.43
C ARG A 26 -0.06 9.53 -3.99
N LEU A 27 -1.20 8.85 -4.09
CA LEU A 27 -2.46 9.46 -4.49
C LEU A 27 -2.95 10.48 -3.47
N VAL A 28 -2.87 10.18 -2.17
CA VAL A 28 -3.21 11.12 -1.08
C VAL A 28 -2.26 12.31 -1.06
N THR A 29 -0.95 12.11 -1.26
CA THR A 29 0.02 13.22 -1.33
C THR A 29 -0.28 14.17 -2.48
N ASP A 30 -0.72 13.64 -3.62
CA ASP A 30 -1.09 14.46 -4.77
C ASP A 30 -2.44 15.18 -4.58
N ASP A 31 -3.41 14.53 -3.91
CA ASP A 31 -4.76 15.03 -3.66
C ASP A 31 -5.39 14.34 -2.44
N ASP A 32 -5.38 15.04 -1.31
CA ASP A 32 -5.90 14.57 -0.03
C ASP A 32 -7.42 14.71 0.11
N SER A 33 -8.12 15.18 -0.92
CA SER A 33 -9.57 15.37 -0.90
C SER A 33 -10.37 14.15 -1.37
N SER A 34 -9.72 13.11 -1.88
CA SER A 34 -10.40 11.97 -2.48
C SER A 34 -10.93 10.96 -1.46
N VAL A 35 -12.25 10.97 -1.23
CA VAL A 35 -12.97 10.01 -0.35
C VAL A 35 -12.63 8.56 -0.69
N GLU A 36 -12.63 8.23 -1.98
CA GLU A 36 -12.38 6.88 -2.49
C GLU A 36 -10.95 6.40 -2.20
N VAL A 37 -9.95 7.28 -2.37
CA VAL A 37 -8.54 6.91 -2.13
C VAL A 37 -8.32 6.65 -0.63
N TRP A 38 -8.87 7.51 0.23
CA TRP A 38 -8.83 7.29 1.69
C TRP A 38 -9.51 5.99 2.11
N TYR A 39 -10.67 5.68 1.51
CA TYR A 39 -11.36 4.44 1.78
C TYR A 39 -10.53 3.22 1.34
N LEU A 40 -9.97 3.24 0.13
CA LEU A 40 -9.19 2.12 -0.41
C LEU A 40 -7.93 1.87 0.43
N GLY A 41 -7.22 2.91 0.89
CA GLY A 41 -6.04 2.72 1.74
C GLY A 41 -6.40 2.17 3.11
N GLY A 42 -7.49 2.66 3.72
CA GLY A 42 -7.99 2.11 4.98
C GLY A 42 -8.41 0.64 4.86
N TRP A 43 -9.09 0.27 3.77
CA TRP A 43 -9.47 -1.12 3.51
C TRP A 43 -8.25 -2.01 3.21
N CYS A 44 -7.29 -1.52 2.44
CA CYS A 44 -6.03 -2.22 2.17
C CYS A 44 -5.27 -2.54 3.46
N LEU A 45 -5.13 -1.56 4.35
CA LEU A 45 -4.51 -1.73 5.67
C LEU A 45 -5.28 -2.70 6.56
N TYR A 46 -6.62 -2.67 6.52
CA TYR A 46 -7.45 -3.62 7.26
C TYR A 46 -7.16 -5.07 6.84
N VAL A 47 -7.15 -5.32 5.53
CA VAL A 47 -6.86 -6.65 4.94
C VAL A 47 -5.43 -7.09 5.27
N ALA A 48 -4.45 -6.19 5.15
CA ALA A 48 -3.07 -6.47 5.54
C ALA A 48 -2.97 -6.88 7.03
N GLY A 49 -3.66 -6.17 7.92
CA GLY A 49 -3.72 -6.49 9.35
C GLY A 49 -4.41 -7.83 9.63
N GLU A 50 -5.47 -8.19 8.90
CA GLU A 50 -6.09 -9.52 9.00
C GLU A 50 -5.08 -10.63 8.64
N LYS A 51 -4.34 -10.48 7.53
CA LYS A 51 -3.30 -11.43 7.12
C LYS A 51 -2.20 -11.58 8.17
N LEU A 52 -1.73 -10.46 8.74
CA LEU A 52 -0.73 -10.46 9.82
C LEU A 52 -1.26 -11.14 11.09
N ARG A 53 -2.55 -10.96 11.42
CA ARG A 53 -3.19 -11.62 12.56
C ARG A 53 -3.32 -13.13 12.36
N GLU A 54 -3.59 -13.57 11.14
CA GLU A 54 -3.73 -15.00 10.79
C GLU A 54 -2.39 -15.73 10.65
N ALA A 55 -1.31 -14.99 10.35
CA ALA A 55 0.03 -15.53 10.30
C ALA A 55 0.45 -16.12 11.66
N LYS A 56 0.81 -17.40 11.68
CA LYS A 56 1.25 -18.07 12.92
C LYS A 56 2.69 -17.64 13.26
N PRO A 57 2.98 -17.20 14.51
CA PRO A 57 4.34 -16.93 14.92
C PRO A 57 5.19 -18.20 14.82
N GLN A 58 6.37 -18.10 14.20
CA GLN A 58 7.25 -19.23 13.92
C GLN A 58 8.07 -19.63 15.15
N GLN A 59 8.26 -18.71 16.11
CA GLN A 59 9.04 -18.95 17.32
C GLN A 59 8.33 -18.47 18.61
N ASN A 60 8.68 -19.10 19.74
CA ASN A 60 8.23 -18.68 21.07
C ASN A 60 8.80 -17.29 21.40
N GLY A 61 7.93 -16.27 21.44
CA GLY A 61 8.28 -14.87 21.74
C GLY A 61 7.90 -13.89 20.63
N GLU A 62 7.73 -14.35 19.39
CA GLU A 62 7.29 -13.52 18.26
C GLU A 62 5.80 -13.17 18.33
N GLY A 63 5.01 -13.90 19.13
CA GLY A 63 3.57 -13.67 19.25
C GLY A 63 3.20 -12.27 19.73
N GLU A 64 3.95 -11.71 20.70
CA GLU A 64 3.70 -10.34 21.18
C GLU A 64 4.13 -9.27 20.17
N ALA A 65 5.17 -9.55 19.36
CA ALA A 65 5.64 -8.64 18.32
C ALA A 65 4.64 -8.61 17.15
N ALA A 66 4.24 -9.79 16.67
CA ALA A 66 3.20 -9.93 15.66
C ALA A 66 1.87 -9.30 16.12
N GLU A 67 1.52 -9.45 17.40
CA GLU A 67 0.31 -8.81 17.94
C GLU A 67 0.37 -7.29 17.90
N LYS A 68 1.51 -6.69 18.25
CA LYS A 68 1.70 -5.25 18.16
C LYS A 68 1.68 -4.76 16.71
N GLU A 69 2.25 -5.53 15.80
CA GLU A 69 2.35 -5.20 14.38
C GLU A 69 0.96 -5.11 13.73
N TRP A 70 0.14 -6.16 13.76
CA TRP A 70 -1.19 -6.11 13.12
C TRP A 70 -2.11 -5.07 13.77
N LYS A 71 -1.97 -4.86 15.09
CA LYS A 71 -2.70 -3.79 15.80
C LYS A 71 -2.26 -2.40 15.36
N ALA A 72 -0.97 -2.19 15.10
CA ALA A 72 -0.46 -0.93 14.57
C ALA A 72 -0.97 -0.69 13.15
N THR A 73 -0.97 -1.72 12.29
CA THR A 73 -1.55 -1.66 10.93
C THR A 73 -3.03 -1.26 10.99
N TRP A 74 -3.81 -1.84 11.90
CA TRP A 74 -5.20 -1.46 12.11
C TRP A 74 -5.40 -0.08 12.72
N GLY A 75 -4.46 0.38 13.56
CA GLY A 75 -4.41 1.77 14.01
C GLY A 75 -4.25 2.74 12.84
N TYR A 76 -3.44 2.39 11.85
CA TYR A 76 -3.32 3.14 10.60
C TYR A 76 -4.60 3.05 9.76
N ALA A 77 -5.18 1.86 9.60
CA ALA A 77 -6.44 1.67 8.88
C ALA A 77 -7.56 2.57 9.47
N ARG A 78 -7.63 2.65 10.81
CA ARG A 78 -8.58 3.52 11.50
C ARG A 78 -8.44 4.98 11.10
N LYS A 79 -7.21 5.51 11.05
CA LYS A 79 -6.95 6.91 10.64
C LYS A 79 -7.42 7.17 9.20
N TRP A 80 -7.08 6.28 8.27
CA TRP A 80 -7.50 6.39 6.87
C TRP A 80 -9.03 6.38 6.72
N LEU A 81 -9.70 5.45 7.40
CA LEU A 81 -11.16 5.33 7.32
C LEU A 81 -11.87 6.50 8.00
N SER A 82 -11.36 7.00 9.15
CA SER A 82 -11.89 8.22 9.79
C SER A 82 -11.79 9.42 8.84
N GLN A 83 -10.65 9.61 8.17
CA GLN A 83 -10.48 10.69 7.19
C GLN A 83 -11.40 10.51 5.98
N SER A 84 -11.56 9.28 5.48
CA SER A 84 -12.50 8.96 4.41
C SER A 84 -13.93 9.38 4.78
N LEU A 85 -14.40 9.02 5.98
CA LEU A 85 -15.74 9.38 6.46
C LEU A 85 -15.91 10.87 6.72
N LYS A 86 -14.87 11.55 7.22
CA LYS A 86 -14.87 13.01 7.37
C LYS A 86 -15.10 13.70 6.03
N LEU A 87 -14.36 13.29 5.00
CA LEU A 87 -14.53 13.81 3.64
C LEU A 87 -15.87 13.40 3.03
N TYR A 88 -16.31 12.17 3.28
CA TYR A 88 -17.61 11.66 2.83
C TYR A 88 -18.76 12.58 3.28
N GLU A 89 -18.75 12.97 4.56
CA GLU A 89 -19.73 13.90 5.12
C GLU A 89 -19.56 15.32 4.58
N MET A 90 -18.32 15.84 4.55
CA MET A 90 -18.04 17.20 4.09
C MET A 90 -18.41 17.44 2.61
N GLN A 91 -18.30 16.41 1.78
CA GLN A 91 -18.53 16.47 0.34
C GLN A 91 -19.92 15.97 -0.07
N GLU A 92 -20.74 15.53 0.89
CA GLU A 92 -22.04 14.90 0.62
C GLU A 92 -21.90 13.75 -0.41
N TYR A 93 -20.91 12.89 -0.20
CA TYR A 93 -20.48 11.90 -1.19
C TYR A 93 -21.59 10.86 -1.46
N GLU A 94 -21.88 10.58 -2.72
CA GLU A 94 -23.10 9.85 -3.13
C GLU A 94 -23.01 8.32 -3.02
N ASP A 95 -21.82 7.75 -2.87
CA ASP A 95 -21.66 6.28 -2.78
C ASP A 95 -22.00 5.76 -1.38
N GLU A 96 -23.29 5.50 -1.13
CA GLU A 96 -23.79 4.95 0.13
C GLU A 96 -23.08 3.66 0.55
N ARG A 97 -22.80 2.76 -0.40
CA ARG A 97 -22.19 1.46 -0.10
C ARG A 97 -20.76 1.60 0.41
N LEU A 98 -20.01 2.54 -0.16
CA LEU A 98 -18.67 2.86 0.31
C LEU A 98 -18.72 3.39 1.74
N GLY A 99 -19.61 4.35 2.01
CA GLY A 99 -19.77 4.93 3.34
C GLY A 99 -20.20 3.91 4.40
N GLU A 100 -21.13 3.01 4.07
CA GLU A 100 -21.54 1.91 4.95
C GLU A 100 -20.37 0.98 5.27
N HIS A 101 -19.65 0.52 4.26
CA HIS A 101 -18.54 -0.40 4.48
C HIS A 101 -17.39 0.24 5.26
N ALA A 102 -17.08 1.52 5.01
CA ALA A 102 -16.08 2.24 5.80
C ALA A 102 -16.44 2.30 7.29
N ARG A 103 -17.73 2.48 7.64
CA ARG A 103 -18.21 2.44 9.02
C ARG A 103 -18.12 1.04 9.62
N GLU A 104 -18.51 0.01 8.88
CA GLU A 104 -18.41 -1.39 9.33
C GLU A 104 -16.95 -1.78 9.65
N LEU A 105 -16.01 -1.37 8.80
CA LEU A 105 -14.58 -1.60 9.03
C LEU A 105 -14.08 -0.87 10.28
N LEU A 106 -14.47 0.39 10.48
CA LEU A 106 -14.12 1.14 11.69
C LEU A 106 -14.70 0.52 12.95
N GLU A 107 -15.96 0.09 12.93
CA GLU A 107 -16.58 -0.63 14.04
C GLU A 107 -15.84 -1.93 14.35
N SER A 108 -15.45 -2.68 13.32
CA SER A 108 -14.63 -3.90 13.46
C SER A 108 -13.29 -3.61 14.14
N ILE A 109 -12.57 -2.58 13.69
CA ILE A 109 -11.28 -2.18 14.25
C ILE A 109 -11.45 -1.72 15.71
N ASN A 110 -12.42 -0.83 15.98
CA ASN A 110 -12.68 -0.29 17.32
C ASN A 110 -13.15 -1.37 18.30
N GLY A 111 -13.88 -2.39 17.83
CA GLY A 111 -14.26 -3.55 18.64
C GLY A 111 -13.06 -4.34 19.17
N VAL A 112 -11.89 -4.22 18.53
CA VAL A 112 -10.68 -4.96 18.87
C VAL A 112 -9.61 -4.07 19.52
N LEU A 113 -9.41 -2.86 19.00
CA LEU A 113 -8.42 -1.90 19.51
C LEU A 113 -8.96 -1.01 20.64
N GLY A 114 -10.28 -0.93 20.79
CA GLY A 114 -10.95 0.09 21.59
C GLY A 114 -11.19 1.38 20.82
N GLU A 115 -11.99 2.27 21.41
CA GLU A 115 -12.24 3.60 20.86
C GLU A 115 -10.95 4.43 20.82
N PRO A 116 -10.78 5.30 19.81
CA PRO A 116 -9.67 6.24 19.80
C PRO A 116 -9.73 7.14 21.05
N PRO A 117 -8.58 7.47 21.67
CA PRO A 117 -8.56 8.44 22.75
C PRO A 117 -9.03 9.81 22.23
N GLU A 118 -9.80 10.53 23.05
CA GLU A 118 -10.34 11.86 22.70
C GLU A 118 -9.18 12.80 22.28
N GLY A 119 -9.18 13.24 21.02
CA GLY A 119 -8.23 14.22 20.47
C GLY A 119 -7.21 13.70 19.45
N GLU A 120 -7.18 12.40 19.13
CA GLU A 120 -6.28 11.85 18.08
C GLU A 120 -6.81 12.00 16.63
N ASP A 121 -8.06 12.46 16.45
CA ASP A 121 -8.70 12.60 15.12
C ASP A 121 -8.28 13.88 14.35
N ASP A 122 -7.49 14.76 14.95
CA ASP A 122 -7.14 16.09 14.40
C ASP A 122 -5.67 16.22 13.99
N ASP A 123 -4.86 15.17 14.14
CA ASP A 123 -3.47 15.18 13.70
C ASP A 123 -3.40 14.96 12.17
N GLU A 124 -3.35 16.10 11.47
CA GLU A 124 -2.83 16.31 10.12
C GLU A 124 -1.87 15.18 9.70
N TRP A 125 -2.26 14.46 8.64
CA TRP A 125 -1.58 13.29 8.08
C TRP A 125 -0.04 13.44 8.06
N SER A 126 0.64 12.89 9.07
CA SER A 126 2.11 12.87 9.18
C SER A 126 2.72 11.56 8.68
N GLY A 127 1.94 10.74 7.97
CA GLY A 127 2.26 9.36 7.60
C GLY A 127 3.05 9.18 6.30
N ILE A 128 3.50 10.26 5.64
CA ILE A 128 4.43 10.11 4.51
C ILE A 128 5.81 9.78 5.08
N SER A 129 6.24 8.52 4.92
CA SER A 129 7.66 8.17 5.05
C SER A 129 8.37 8.77 3.85
N ASP A 130 9.09 9.88 4.08
CA ASP A 130 10.02 10.51 3.13
C ASP A 130 11.30 9.66 3.01
N ASP A 131 11.16 8.36 2.73
CA ASP A 131 12.28 7.42 2.65
C ASP A 131 11.87 6.24 1.76
N ASP A 132 11.90 6.44 0.44
CA ASP A 132 12.40 5.45 -0.53
C ASP A 132 12.49 6.09 -1.93
N ASP A 133 13.51 6.93 -2.10
CA ASP A 133 14.03 7.35 -3.41
C ASP A 133 15.36 6.58 -3.59
N GLU A 134 15.32 5.25 -3.54
CA GLU A 134 16.47 4.41 -3.93
C GLU A 134 16.40 4.12 -5.43
N ASP A 135 17.25 4.86 -6.13
CA ASP A 135 17.68 4.73 -7.52
C ASP A 135 17.60 3.29 -8.09
N VAL A 136 16.69 3.10 -9.05
CA VAL A 136 16.80 1.96 -9.98
C VAL A 136 17.84 2.34 -11.04
N GLU A 137 19.11 2.07 -10.76
CA GLU A 137 20.16 2.07 -11.78
C GLU A 137 19.89 0.93 -12.77
N ASP A 138 19.36 1.28 -13.95
CA ASP A 138 19.28 0.40 -15.12
C ASP A 138 20.71 -0.01 -15.57
N GLU A 139 21.20 -1.15 -15.08
CA GLU A 139 22.28 -1.90 -15.72
C GLU A 139 21.68 -2.80 -16.81
N ASP A 140 21.53 -2.24 -18.01
CA ASP A 140 21.16 -2.94 -19.24
C ASP A 140 22.41 -3.67 -19.78
N ASP A 141 22.52 -4.97 -19.48
CA ASP A 141 23.55 -5.88 -20.01
C ASP A 141 22.94 -6.96 -20.92
N GLU A 142 23.63 -7.15 -22.04
CA GLU A 142 23.58 -8.23 -23.05
C GLU A 142 22.39 -8.32 -24.05
N GLU A 143 22.71 -8.06 -25.34
CA GLU A 143 22.51 -9.10 -26.37
C GLU A 143 23.47 -9.01 -27.57
N HIS A 144 24.21 -10.11 -27.74
CA HIS A 144 24.83 -10.67 -28.94
C HIS A 144 24.44 -10.13 -30.33
N GLU A 145 25.43 -9.87 -31.20
CA GLU A 145 25.30 -10.14 -32.63
C GLU A 145 26.53 -10.82 -33.22
N HIS A 146 26.31 -12.06 -33.68
CA HIS A 146 27.24 -12.94 -34.37
C HIS A 146 27.19 -12.60 -35.86
N GLY A 147 28.29 -12.15 -36.45
CA GLY A 147 28.37 -11.85 -37.89
C GLY A 147 29.69 -12.33 -38.49
N GLU A 148 29.62 -13.47 -39.19
CA GLU A 148 30.71 -14.14 -39.90
C GLU A 148 31.39 -13.23 -40.94
N HIS A 149 32.71 -13.28 -41.04
CA HIS A 149 33.39 -13.08 -42.32
C HIS A 149 34.65 -13.95 -42.41
N CYS A 150 34.62 -14.87 -43.36
CA CYS A 150 35.71 -15.77 -43.74
C CYS A 150 36.76 -15.05 -44.61
N ASP A 151 37.80 -15.80 -44.97
CA ASP A 151 38.93 -15.48 -45.88
C ASP A 151 40.12 -14.76 -45.19
N HIS A 152 41.38 -15.18 -45.29
CA HIS A 152 42.05 -16.05 -46.25
C HIS A 152 43.44 -16.43 -45.72
N ASP A 153 43.91 -17.63 -46.08
CA ASP A 153 45.28 -18.14 -45.92
C ASP A 153 46.40 -17.15 -46.28
N HIS A 154 47.45 -17.11 -45.47
CA HIS A 154 48.82 -17.17 -46.00
C HIS A 154 49.83 -17.66 -44.95
N GLU A 155 50.36 -18.86 -45.19
CA GLU A 155 51.66 -19.31 -44.72
C GLU A 155 52.75 -18.27 -45.08
N MET A 156 53.79 -18.12 -44.25
CA MET A 156 55.19 -18.21 -44.68
C MET A 156 56.11 -18.19 -43.44
N HIS A 157 57.11 -19.06 -43.51
CA HIS A 157 58.23 -19.22 -42.58
C HIS A 157 59.08 -17.95 -42.37
N ASP A 158 59.72 -17.83 -41.21
CA ASP A 158 61.17 -18.03 -41.03
C ASP A 158 61.52 -18.27 -39.55
#